data_AF-A0A803J6J2-F1
#
_entry.id   AF-A0A803J6J2-F1
#
_cell.length_a   1.000
_cell.length_b   1.000
_cell.length_c   1.000
_cell.angle_alpha   90.00
_cell.angle_beta   90.00
_cell.angle_gamma   90.00
#
_symmetry.space_group_name_H-M   'P 1'
#
loop_
_entity.id
_entity.type
_entity.pdbx_description
1 polymer ?
#
loop_
_entity_poly.entity_id
_entity_poly.type
_entity_poly.pdbx_seq_one_letter_code
_entity_poly.pdbx_strand_id
1 'polypeptide(L)'
;MSVGQHPAGKGAPCKKCKGSCSGFQPHSWRKQCGSCQCPREEHSLPSDLEEDCRIGQLLSDSHYSGLTARMKGVEGSRVYKRNRMIITNPITSGKDPTFLTVTYEWAPPGLNQKLAMQYMELIPKNMQPVAGTEGAHYRRVQLLRQLPPYDHNPDLCQGLSERERTAMEDFVKRYKEQALGVAEVALPCSAKQQTEKNGSKSKETNGTAKEAFEKTEYFCEMCQQPLSRDAPAVYAERAGFDKQWHPACFMCCQCREPLVNLIYFWRNNSLWCGRHYCESERPRCAGCDQMIFSEDYEQT
;
A
#
# COMPACT_ATOMS: atom_id res chain seq x y z
N MET A 1 29.09 -9.93 -21.25
CA MET A 1 28.21 -9.17 -22.15
C MET A 1 26.96 -8.82 -21.36
N SER A 2 26.85 -7.57 -20.92
CA SER A 2 25.76 -7.13 -20.04
C SER A 2 24.48 -7.00 -20.87
N VAL A 3 23.52 -7.90 -20.65
CA VAL A 3 22.19 -7.79 -21.26
C VAL A 3 21.47 -6.68 -20.49
N GLY A 4 21.62 -5.44 -20.94
CA GLY A 4 20.85 -4.32 -20.42
C GLY A 4 19.38 -4.65 -20.54
N GLN A 5 18.68 -4.76 -19.41
CA GLN A 5 17.22 -4.88 -19.40
C GLN A 5 16.65 -3.67 -20.14
N HIS A 6 16.13 -3.90 -21.35
CA HIS A 6 15.36 -2.89 -22.06
C HIS A 6 14.19 -2.46 -21.17
N PRO A 7 13.98 -1.16 -20.92
CA PRO A 7 12.87 -0.73 -20.09
C PRO A 7 11.55 -1.15 -20.75
N ALA A 8 10.77 -1.96 -20.04
CA ALA A 8 9.40 -2.27 -20.41
C ALA A 8 8.63 -0.96 -20.70
N GLY A 9 7.89 -0.94 -21.81
CA GLY A 9 7.00 0.18 -22.16
C GLY A 9 7.54 1.21 -23.16
N LYS A 10 8.65 0.97 -23.89
CA LYS A 10 9.10 1.86 -24.97
C LYS A 10 7.95 2.12 -25.97
N GLY A 11 7.65 3.39 -26.23
CA GLY A 11 6.55 3.80 -27.11
C GLY A 11 5.16 3.84 -26.47
N ALA A 12 5.01 3.48 -25.20
CA ALA A 12 3.70 3.51 -24.53
C ALA A 12 3.15 4.95 -24.38
N PRO A 13 1.87 5.21 -24.65
CA PRO A 13 1.30 6.56 -24.62
C PRO A 13 1.30 7.13 -23.20
N CYS A 14 1.58 8.43 -23.10
CA CYS A 14 1.50 9.15 -21.82
C CYS A 14 0.04 9.46 -21.47
N LYS A 15 -0.45 8.98 -20.32
CA LYS A 15 -1.82 9.27 -19.85
C LYS A 15 -2.01 10.69 -19.32
N LYS A 16 -0.93 11.36 -18.91
CA LYS A 16 -0.96 12.74 -18.41
C LYS A 16 -0.89 13.80 -19.52
N CYS A 17 -0.20 13.50 -20.61
CA CYS A 17 0.25 14.48 -21.60
C CYS A 17 -0.77 14.77 -22.71
N LYS A 18 -1.97 14.16 -22.67
CA LYS A 18 -3.05 14.31 -23.65
C LYS A 18 -2.58 14.31 -25.13
N GLY A 19 -1.60 13.48 -25.47
CA GLY A 19 -1.09 13.34 -26.85
C GLY A 19 0.12 14.21 -27.23
N SER A 20 0.64 15.08 -26.34
CA SER A 20 1.88 15.84 -26.61
C SER A 20 3.14 14.97 -26.61
N CYS A 21 3.04 13.71 -26.15
CA CYS A 21 4.15 12.78 -26.09
C CYS A 21 4.00 11.72 -27.18
N SER A 22 5.05 11.50 -27.97
CA SER A 22 5.11 10.46 -29.02
C SER A 22 5.27 9.03 -28.47
N GLY A 23 5.04 8.83 -27.17
CA GLY A 23 5.25 7.57 -26.46
C GLY A 23 6.49 7.60 -25.55
N PHE A 24 6.55 6.68 -24.59
CA PHE A 24 7.61 6.63 -23.58
C PHE A 24 8.98 6.48 -24.25
N GLN A 25 9.84 7.46 -24.03
CA GLN A 25 11.23 7.43 -24.45
C GLN A 25 12.11 7.14 -23.23
N PRO A 26 12.54 5.88 -23.04
CA PRO A 26 13.40 5.54 -21.92
C PRO A 26 14.75 6.25 -22.04
N HIS A 27 15.28 6.70 -20.90
CA HIS A 27 16.65 7.19 -20.80
C HIS A 27 17.53 6.12 -20.14
N SER A 28 18.83 6.15 -20.44
CA SER A 28 19.83 5.29 -19.80
C SER A 28 19.93 5.45 -18.27
N TRP A 29 19.58 6.63 -17.73
CA TRP A 29 19.75 6.92 -16.30
C TRP A 29 18.62 7.77 -15.70
N ARG A 30 17.69 8.33 -16.49
CA ARG A 30 16.53 9.06 -15.96
C ARG A 30 15.28 8.18 -15.91
N LYS A 31 14.50 8.28 -14.83
CA LYS A 31 13.18 7.59 -14.71
C LYS A 31 11.99 8.37 -15.27
N GLN A 32 12.23 9.55 -15.82
CA GLN A 32 11.25 10.31 -16.58
C GLN A 32 11.36 10.06 -18.08
N CYS A 33 10.25 10.18 -18.79
CA CYS A 33 10.21 10.11 -20.25
C CYS A 33 11.08 11.21 -20.87
N GLY A 34 11.93 10.85 -21.84
CA GLY A 34 12.77 11.82 -22.57
C GLY A 34 11.95 12.82 -23.40
N SER A 35 10.73 12.46 -23.80
CA SER A 35 9.86 13.31 -24.63
C SER A 35 9.01 14.28 -23.80
N CYS A 36 8.40 13.84 -22.70
CA CYS A 36 7.43 14.65 -21.96
C CYS A 36 7.77 14.86 -20.48
N GLN A 37 8.90 14.33 -20.01
CA GLN A 37 9.35 14.38 -18.62
C GLN A 37 8.36 13.81 -17.59
N CYS A 38 7.28 13.17 -18.03
CA CYS A 38 6.38 12.48 -17.12
C CYS A 38 7.07 11.22 -16.56
N PRO A 39 6.77 10.85 -15.30
CA PRO A 39 7.25 9.60 -14.72
C PRO A 39 6.86 8.40 -15.58
N ARG A 40 7.68 7.33 -15.55
CA ARG A 40 7.41 6.09 -16.31
C ARG A 40 6.02 5.51 -16.01
N GLU A 41 5.54 5.68 -14.80
CA GLU A 41 4.26 5.20 -14.29
C GLU A 41 3.08 5.80 -15.07
N GLU A 42 3.26 6.99 -15.64
CA GLU A 42 2.25 7.67 -16.49
C GLU A 42 2.19 7.09 -17.92
N HIS A 43 3.12 6.19 -18.26
CA HIS A 43 3.21 5.55 -19.57
C HIS A 43 2.87 4.07 -19.53
N SER A 44 3.38 3.36 -18.53
CA SER A 44 3.20 1.92 -18.41
C SER A 44 3.06 1.53 -16.96
N LEU A 45 1.90 0.98 -16.62
CA LEU A 45 1.70 0.30 -15.36
C LEU A 45 2.07 -1.20 -15.54
N PRO A 46 2.66 -1.85 -14.52
CA PRO A 46 2.89 -3.29 -14.54
C PRO A 46 1.55 -4.03 -14.56
N SER A 47 1.53 -5.27 -15.04
CA SER A 47 0.38 -6.16 -14.92
C SER A 47 -0.01 -6.41 -13.46
N ASP A 48 -1.27 -6.85 -13.25
CA ASP A 48 -1.78 -7.21 -11.93
C ASP A 48 -0.87 -8.24 -11.22
N LEU A 49 -0.34 -9.22 -11.96
CA LEU A 49 0.55 -10.24 -11.42
C LEU A 49 1.89 -9.66 -11.00
N GLU A 50 2.51 -8.80 -11.82
CA GLU A 50 3.76 -8.14 -11.46
C GLU A 50 3.61 -7.26 -10.22
N GLU A 51 2.49 -6.54 -10.10
CA GLU A 51 2.16 -5.77 -8.90
C GLU A 51 2.04 -6.69 -7.67
N ASP A 52 1.35 -7.83 -7.78
CA ASP A 52 1.21 -8.78 -6.67
C ASP A 52 2.53 -9.44 -6.29
N CYS A 53 3.41 -9.75 -7.26
CA CYS A 53 4.76 -10.23 -6.98
C CYS A 53 5.57 -9.18 -6.20
N ARG A 54 5.52 -7.91 -6.59
CA ARG A 54 6.26 -6.82 -5.92
C ARG A 54 5.79 -6.63 -4.48
N ILE A 55 4.48 -6.53 -4.26
CA ILE A 55 3.94 -6.42 -2.89
C ILE A 55 4.23 -7.71 -2.10
N GLY A 56 4.14 -8.87 -2.76
CA GLY A 56 4.48 -10.17 -2.18
C GLY A 56 5.91 -10.23 -1.66
N GLN A 57 6.87 -9.71 -2.43
CA GLN A 57 8.28 -9.59 -2.04
C GLN A 57 8.50 -8.54 -0.95
N LEU A 58 7.79 -7.41 -0.98
CA LEU A 58 7.87 -6.41 0.08
C LEU A 58 7.39 -6.97 1.43
N LEU A 59 6.29 -7.72 1.44
CA LEU A 59 5.71 -8.29 2.65
C LEU A 59 6.33 -9.65 3.04
N SER A 60 7.13 -10.27 2.16
CA SER A 60 7.88 -11.48 2.51
C SER A 60 8.83 -11.20 3.67
N ASP A 61 9.04 -12.21 4.50
CA ASP A 61 10.02 -12.16 5.60
C ASP A 61 9.75 -11.02 6.60
N SER A 62 8.47 -10.61 6.70
CA SER A 62 7.95 -9.67 7.67
C SER A 62 6.83 -10.31 8.50
N HIS A 63 6.37 -9.60 9.54
CA HIS A 63 5.17 -9.97 10.31
C HIS A 63 3.92 -10.16 9.44
N TYR A 64 3.90 -9.58 8.24
CA TYR A 64 2.76 -9.60 7.32
C TYR A 64 2.87 -10.67 6.23
N SER A 65 3.81 -11.62 6.35
CA SER A 65 3.98 -12.71 5.37
C SER A 65 2.72 -13.58 5.18
N GLY A 66 1.78 -13.59 6.13
CA GLY A 66 0.47 -14.24 6.02
C GLY A 66 -0.42 -13.66 4.91
N LEU A 67 -0.22 -12.38 4.55
CA LEU A 67 -0.89 -11.69 3.44
C LEU A 67 -0.35 -12.09 2.05
N THR A 68 0.59 -13.02 2.00
CA THR A 68 1.21 -13.48 0.75
C THR A 68 1.07 -15.00 0.60
N ALA A 69 1.18 -15.50 -0.63
CA ALA A 69 1.17 -16.92 -0.97
C ALA A 69 2.45 -17.29 -1.73
N ARG A 70 2.95 -18.51 -1.54
CA ARG A 70 4.08 -19.04 -2.33
C ARG A 70 3.61 -19.32 -3.77
N MET A 71 4.40 -18.88 -4.75
CA MET A 71 4.14 -19.17 -6.15
C MET A 71 4.66 -20.56 -6.52
N LYS A 72 3.88 -21.33 -7.28
CA LYS A 72 4.32 -22.66 -7.75
C LYS A 72 5.35 -22.48 -8.87
N GLY A 73 6.47 -23.20 -8.79
CA GLY A 73 7.45 -23.30 -9.87
C GLY A 73 8.54 -22.21 -9.90
N VAL A 74 8.56 -21.27 -8.95
CA VAL A 74 9.65 -20.31 -8.78
C VAL A 74 10.04 -20.29 -7.30
N GLU A 75 11.22 -20.81 -6.97
CA GLU A 75 11.70 -20.86 -5.59
C GLU A 75 11.79 -19.44 -4.98
N GLY A 76 11.42 -19.33 -3.70
CA GLY A 76 11.45 -18.07 -2.95
C GLY A 76 10.40 -17.03 -3.35
N SER A 77 9.73 -17.16 -4.50
CA SER A 77 8.78 -16.15 -4.99
C SER A 77 7.44 -16.20 -4.26
N ARG A 78 7.02 -15.04 -3.73
CA ARG A 78 5.74 -14.84 -3.07
C ARG A 78 4.90 -13.80 -3.82
N VAL A 79 3.60 -14.05 -3.87
CA VAL A 79 2.59 -13.16 -4.46
C VAL A 79 1.66 -12.65 -3.37
N TYR A 80 1.29 -11.38 -3.44
CA TYR A 80 0.30 -10.78 -2.54
C TYR A 80 -1.08 -11.42 -2.75
N LYS A 81 -1.73 -11.79 -1.64
CA LYS A 81 -3.12 -12.27 -1.65
C LYS A 81 -4.06 -11.08 -1.75
N ARG A 82 -4.05 -10.41 -2.90
CA ARG A 82 -4.89 -9.23 -3.15
C ARG A 82 -6.36 -9.56 -2.93
N ASN A 83 -7.00 -8.81 -2.06
CA ASN A 83 -8.44 -8.92 -1.83
C ASN A 83 -9.20 -8.12 -2.90
N ARG A 84 -9.76 -8.79 -3.91
CA ARG A 84 -10.66 -8.19 -4.90
C ARG A 84 -12.10 -8.34 -4.41
N MET A 85 -12.82 -7.22 -4.29
CA MET A 85 -14.21 -7.22 -3.82
C MET A 85 -15.17 -7.03 -4.99
N ILE A 86 -16.07 -7.99 -5.21
CA ILE A 86 -17.10 -7.94 -6.25
C ILE A 86 -18.45 -7.74 -5.55
N ILE A 87 -19.17 -6.70 -5.93
CA ILE A 87 -20.51 -6.37 -5.41
C ILE A 87 -21.50 -6.49 -6.54
N THR A 88 -22.53 -7.31 -6.35
CA THR A 88 -23.62 -7.47 -7.31
C THR A 88 -24.90 -6.95 -6.68
N ASN A 89 -25.36 -5.79 -7.13
CA ASN A 89 -26.61 -5.20 -6.66
C ASN A 89 -27.75 -5.55 -7.63
N PRO A 90 -28.85 -6.15 -7.17
CA PRO A 90 -30.02 -6.38 -8.00
C PRO A 90 -30.70 -5.04 -8.30
N ILE A 91 -30.92 -4.76 -9.58
CA ILE A 91 -31.76 -3.66 -10.05
C ILE A 91 -33.14 -4.27 -10.29
N THR A 92 -34.03 -4.09 -9.31
CA THR A 92 -35.45 -4.44 -9.45
C THR A 92 -36.15 -3.36 -10.26
N SER A 93 -35.97 -3.39 -11.58
CA SER A 93 -36.72 -2.55 -12.51
C SER A 93 -37.28 -3.42 -13.64
N GLY A 94 -38.40 -4.09 -13.37
CA GLY A 94 -39.16 -4.82 -14.38
C GLY A 94 -39.20 -6.35 -14.21
N LYS A 95 -39.82 -7.01 -15.20
CA LYS A 95 -40.08 -8.47 -15.24
C LYS A 95 -38.80 -9.31 -15.33
N ASP A 96 -37.67 -8.70 -15.68
CA ASP A 96 -36.35 -9.33 -15.71
C ASP A 96 -35.41 -8.64 -14.70
N PRO A 97 -34.91 -9.35 -13.67
CA PRO A 97 -33.94 -8.77 -12.76
C PRO A 97 -32.62 -8.53 -13.49
N THR A 98 -32.21 -7.27 -13.58
CA THR A 98 -30.85 -6.91 -14.04
C THR A 98 -29.93 -6.79 -12.85
N PHE A 99 -28.67 -7.19 -12.99
CA PHE A 99 -27.69 -7.14 -11.91
C PHE A 99 -26.58 -6.16 -12.27
N LEU A 100 -26.33 -5.19 -11.39
CA LEU A 100 -25.20 -4.29 -11.51
C LEU A 100 -24.02 -4.85 -10.73
N THR A 101 -23.00 -5.30 -11.44
CA THR A 101 -21.76 -5.81 -10.84
C THR A 101 -20.69 -4.73 -10.84
N VAL A 102 -20.20 -4.37 -9.65
CA VAL A 102 -19.08 -3.47 -9.43
C VAL A 102 -17.90 -4.27 -8.88
N THR A 103 -16.76 -4.20 -9.55
CA THR A 103 -15.53 -4.87 -9.11
C THR A 103 -14.55 -3.83 -8.57
N TYR A 104 -14.21 -3.92 -7.29
CA TYR A 104 -13.09 -3.20 -6.70
C TYR A 104 -11.83 -4.05 -6.83
N GLU A 105 -10.78 -3.51 -7.47
CA GLU A 105 -9.50 -4.19 -7.67
C GLU A 105 -8.74 -4.42 -6.36
N TRP A 106 -9.09 -3.70 -5.31
CA TRP A 106 -8.52 -3.88 -3.97
C TRP A 106 -9.52 -3.47 -2.90
N ALA A 107 -9.52 -4.20 -1.79
CA ALA A 107 -10.18 -3.85 -0.54
C ALA A 107 -9.29 -4.20 0.66
N PRO A 108 -9.47 -3.55 1.83
CA PRO A 108 -8.73 -3.92 3.03
C PRO A 108 -8.90 -5.41 3.36
N PRO A 109 -7.83 -6.10 3.79
CA PRO A 109 -7.90 -7.51 4.16
C PRO A 109 -8.72 -7.69 5.46
N GLY A 110 -9.31 -8.87 5.64
CA GLY A 110 -9.98 -9.25 6.89
C GLY A 110 -11.36 -8.64 7.13
N LEU A 111 -11.89 -7.84 6.20
CA LEU A 111 -13.22 -7.24 6.32
C LEU A 111 -14.34 -8.14 5.81
N ASN A 112 -15.50 -8.07 6.48
CA ASN A 112 -16.75 -8.53 5.88
C ASN A 112 -17.22 -7.54 4.80
N GLN A 113 -18.12 -7.99 3.92
CA GLN A 113 -18.58 -7.19 2.77
C GLN A 113 -19.22 -5.85 3.18
N LYS A 114 -20.05 -5.85 4.24
CA LYS A 114 -20.73 -4.63 4.72
C LYS A 114 -19.72 -3.56 5.15
N LEU A 115 -18.74 -3.95 5.96
CA LEU A 115 -17.74 -3.01 6.46
C LEU A 115 -16.79 -2.54 5.34
N ALA A 116 -16.44 -3.42 4.41
CA ALA A 116 -15.67 -3.07 3.22
C ALA A 116 -16.42 -2.06 2.33
N MET A 117 -17.73 -2.21 2.16
CA MET A 117 -18.57 -1.25 1.44
C MET A 117 -18.57 0.13 2.11
N GLN A 118 -18.79 0.18 3.42
CA GLN A 118 -18.73 1.43 4.18
C GLN A 118 -17.35 2.10 4.06
N TYR A 119 -16.27 1.31 4.08
CA TYR A 119 -14.92 1.83 3.86
C TYR A 119 -14.76 2.44 2.47
N MET A 120 -15.24 1.76 1.42
CA MET A 120 -15.18 2.29 0.06
C MET A 120 -15.99 3.57 -0.12
N GLU A 121 -17.10 3.74 0.61
CA GLU A 121 -17.91 4.97 0.58
C GLU A 121 -17.18 6.18 1.18
N LEU A 122 -16.25 5.96 2.11
CA LEU A 122 -15.42 7.01 2.71
C LEU A 122 -14.25 7.46 1.82
N ILE A 123 -13.98 6.73 0.73
CA ILE A 123 -12.98 7.12 -0.27
C ILE A 123 -13.65 8.02 -1.33
N PRO A 124 -13.03 9.16 -1.70
CA PRO A 124 -13.51 10.00 -2.81
C PRO A 124 -13.77 9.18 -4.07
N LYS A 125 -14.90 9.42 -4.75
CA LYS A 125 -15.37 8.59 -5.89
C LYS A 125 -14.34 8.46 -7.01
N ASN A 126 -13.57 9.52 -7.28
CA ASN A 126 -12.50 9.54 -8.27
C ASN A 126 -11.22 8.79 -7.85
N MET A 127 -11.13 8.31 -6.61
CA MET A 127 -10.00 7.57 -6.06
C MET A 127 -10.37 6.13 -5.68
N GLN A 128 -11.64 5.74 -5.81
CA GLN A 128 -12.09 4.38 -5.52
C GLN A 128 -11.50 3.40 -6.54
N PRO A 129 -10.94 2.25 -6.12
CA PRO A 129 -10.24 1.33 -7.01
C PRO A 129 -11.22 0.44 -7.80
N VAL A 130 -12.24 1.04 -8.42
CA VAL A 130 -13.21 0.33 -9.26
C VAL A 130 -12.56 -0.01 -10.60
N ALA A 131 -12.63 -1.28 -11.00
CA ALA A 131 -11.98 -1.79 -12.19
C ALA A 131 -12.35 -0.99 -13.43
N GLY A 132 -11.34 -0.61 -14.21
CA GLY A 132 -11.52 0.19 -15.44
C GLY A 132 -11.77 1.68 -15.23
N THR A 133 -11.77 2.18 -13.99
CA THR A 133 -11.96 3.62 -13.70
C THR A 133 -10.63 4.36 -13.46
N GLU A 134 -10.68 5.69 -13.49
CA GLU A 134 -9.56 6.56 -13.10
C GLU A 134 -9.08 6.30 -11.67
N GLY A 135 -9.97 5.88 -10.75
CA GLY A 135 -9.58 5.57 -9.37
C GLY A 135 -8.75 4.28 -9.26
N ALA A 136 -9.05 3.26 -10.07
CA ALA A 136 -8.19 2.08 -10.18
C ALA A 136 -6.82 2.43 -10.77
N HIS A 137 -6.80 3.26 -11.82
CA HIS A 137 -5.56 3.78 -12.38
C HIS A 137 -4.74 4.55 -11.34
N TYR A 138 -5.38 5.49 -10.64
CA TYR A 138 -4.79 6.29 -9.58
C TYR A 138 -4.13 5.42 -8.50
N ARG A 139 -4.83 4.39 -8.01
CA ARG A 139 -4.28 3.44 -7.03
C ARG A 139 -2.98 2.82 -7.53
N ARG A 140 -2.94 2.36 -8.78
CA ARG A 140 -1.78 1.66 -9.35
C ARG A 140 -0.58 2.59 -9.53
N VAL A 141 -0.83 3.84 -9.94
CA VAL A 141 0.20 4.89 -9.97
C VAL A 141 0.74 5.16 -8.56
N GLN A 142 -0.15 5.28 -7.56
CA GLN A 142 0.27 5.48 -6.16
C GLN A 142 1.07 4.29 -5.62
N LEU A 143 0.77 3.04 -6.00
CA LEU A 143 1.58 1.88 -5.62
C LEU A 143 3.03 2.02 -6.08
N LEU A 144 3.25 2.38 -7.35
CA LEU A 144 4.59 2.55 -7.89
C LEU A 144 5.34 3.73 -7.27
N ARG A 145 4.63 4.83 -7.02
CA ARG A 145 5.21 6.04 -6.44
C ARG A 145 5.54 5.86 -4.96
N GLN A 146 4.66 5.21 -4.19
CA GLN A 146 4.81 5.07 -2.75
C GLN A 146 5.69 3.88 -2.37
N LEU A 147 5.73 2.82 -3.19
CA LEU A 147 6.49 1.59 -2.94
C LEU A 147 7.35 1.23 -4.18
N PRO A 148 8.37 2.03 -4.49
CA PRO A 148 9.18 1.77 -5.68
C PRO A 148 9.90 0.42 -5.58
N PRO A 149 9.88 -0.41 -6.63
CA PRO A 149 10.39 -1.78 -6.53
C PRO A 149 11.91 -1.85 -6.33
N TYR A 150 12.64 -0.87 -6.86
CA TYR A 150 14.08 -0.70 -6.68
C TYR A 150 14.48 -0.15 -5.30
N ASP A 151 13.52 0.19 -4.42
CA ASP A 151 13.85 0.59 -3.05
C ASP A 151 14.01 -0.63 -2.12
N HIS A 152 13.56 -1.81 -2.57
CA HIS A 152 13.56 -3.02 -1.75
C HIS A 152 14.06 -4.28 -2.44
N ASN A 153 14.26 -4.24 -3.76
CA ASN A 153 14.83 -5.34 -4.52
C ASN A 153 16.14 -4.90 -5.19
N PRO A 154 17.31 -5.36 -4.68
CA PRO A 154 18.62 -5.02 -5.24
C PRO A 154 18.81 -5.46 -6.70
N ASP A 155 18.08 -6.49 -7.17
CA ASP A 155 18.17 -6.98 -8.55
C ASP A 155 17.55 -6.02 -9.57
N LEU A 156 16.79 -5.03 -9.09
CA LEU A 156 16.20 -3.97 -9.91
C LEU A 156 17.01 -2.68 -9.87
N CYS A 157 18.09 -2.64 -9.08
CA CYS A 157 19.02 -1.52 -9.01
C CYS A 157 20.08 -1.62 -10.10
N GLN A 158 20.57 -0.47 -10.58
CA GLN A 158 21.59 -0.44 -11.63
C GLN A 158 22.97 -0.28 -11.01
N GLY A 159 23.85 -1.26 -11.24
CA GLY A 159 25.28 -1.12 -10.95
C GLY A 159 25.66 -1.13 -9.47
N LEU A 160 24.87 -1.77 -8.60
CA LEU A 160 25.29 -1.99 -7.21
C LEU A 160 26.52 -2.92 -7.17
N SER A 161 27.54 -2.51 -6.43
CA SER A 161 28.61 -3.40 -5.98
C SER A 161 28.08 -4.45 -4.98
N GLU A 162 28.85 -5.51 -4.74
CA GLU A 162 28.47 -6.54 -3.76
C GLU A 162 28.28 -5.96 -2.35
N ARG A 163 29.11 -4.98 -1.96
CA ARG A 163 28.98 -4.29 -0.66
C ARG A 163 27.69 -3.48 -0.56
N GLU A 164 27.38 -2.69 -1.59
CA GLU A 164 26.15 -1.88 -1.63
C GLU A 164 24.90 -2.75 -1.66
N ARG A 165 24.95 -3.89 -2.36
CA ARG A 165 23.87 -4.90 -2.34
C ARG A 165 23.62 -5.40 -0.92
N THR A 166 24.67 -5.84 -0.21
CA THR A 166 24.53 -6.28 1.19
C THR A 166 23.98 -5.17 2.08
N ALA A 167 24.48 -3.93 1.94
CA ALA A 167 23.98 -2.78 2.69
C ALA A 167 22.50 -2.48 2.42
N MET A 168 22.04 -2.67 1.18
CA MET A 168 20.64 -2.56 0.79
C MET A 168 19.80 -3.69 1.38
N GLU A 169 20.26 -4.93 1.34
CA GLU A 169 19.57 -6.09 1.93
C GLU A 169 19.40 -5.92 3.44
N ASP A 170 20.44 -5.49 4.14
CA ASP A 170 20.40 -5.19 5.58
C ASP A 170 19.48 -4.01 5.91
N PHE A 171 19.47 -2.96 5.07
CA PHE A 171 18.54 -1.85 5.20
C PHE A 171 17.09 -2.32 5.04
N VAL A 172 16.80 -3.14 4.03
CA VAL A 172 15.48 -3.71 3.75
C VAL A 172 15.01 -4.58 4.91
N LYS A 173 15.87 -5.45 5.41
CA LYS A 173 15.60 -6.31 6.56
C LYS A 173 15.23 -5.47 7.79
N ARG A 174 16.03 -4.45 8.13
CA ARG A 174 15.79 -3.59 9.29
C ARG A 174 14.45 -2.89 9.22
N TYR A 175 14.11 -2.23 8.10
CA TYR A 175 12.83 -1.53 8.04
C TYR A 175 11.65 -2.50 8.03
N LYS A 176 11.77 -3.71 7.42
CA LYS A 176 10.69 -4.71 7.43
C LYS A 176 10.34 -5.14 8.85
N GLU A 177 11.36 -5.26 9.69
CA GLU A 177 11.23 -5.63 11.11
C GLU A 177 10.71 -4.45 11.94
N GLN A 178 11.20 -3.23 11.72
CA GLN A 178 11.02 -2.11 12.66
C GLN A 178 9.98 -1.06 12.24
N ALA A 179 9.75 -0.86 10.93
CA ALA A 179 8.97 0.27 10.43
C ALA A 179 7.80 -0.13 9.53
N LEU A 180 7.97 -1.13 8.65
CA LEU A 180 6.94 -1.57 7.70
C LEU A 180 5.73 -2.12 8.44
N GLY A 181 4.55 -1.58 8.15
CA GLY A 181 3.26 -2.02 8.67
C GLY A 181 2.22 -2.17 7.56
N VAL A 182 1.18 -2.96 7.84
CA VAL A 182 -0.06 -2.99 7.06
C VAL A 182 -1.20 -2.64 8.00
N ALA A 183 -1.93 -1.57 7.71
CA ALA A 183 -2.97 -1.06 8.59
C ALA A 183 -4.22 -1.93 8.49
N GLU A 184 -4.96 -2.00 9.58
CA GLU A 184 -6.20 -2.75 9.68
C GLU A 184 -7.39 -1.80 9.70
N VAL A 185 -8.54 -2.26 9.19
CA VAL A 185 -9.78 -1.50 9.23
C VAL A 185 -10.74 -2.19 10.18
N ALA A 186 -11.30 -1.42 11.12
CA ALA A 186 -12.27 -1.91 12.08
C ALA A 186 -13.21 -0.78 12.51
N LEU A 187 -14.29 -1.12 13.22
CA LEU A 187 -15.10 -0.13 13.91
C LEU A 187 -14.41 0.27 15.24
N PRO A 188 -14.50 1.55 15.67
CA PRO A 188 -13.83 2.02 16.89
C PRO A 188 -14.08 1.23 18.18
N CYS A 189 -15.26 0.65 18.33
CA CYS A 189 -15.62 -0.14 19.51
C CYS A 189 -15.06 -1.57 19.48
N SER A 190 -14.67 -2.09 18.32
CA SER A 190 -14.33 -3.51 18.13
C SER A 190 -12.84 -3.81 18.28
N ALA A 191 -11.97 -2.81 18.14
CA ALA A 191 -10.51 -2.99 18.16
C ALA A 191 -9.98 -3.43 19.54
N LYS A 192 -10.58 -2.96 20.64
CA LYS A 192 -10.18 -3.33 22.02
C LYS A 192 -10.40 -4.82 22.38
N GLN A 193 -11.19 -5.57 21.61
CA GLN A 193 -11.45 -6.99 21.89
C GLN A 193 -10.41 -7.94 21.26
N GLN A 194 -9.51 -7.45 20.41
CA GLN A 194 -8.49 -8.30 19.78
C GLN A 194 -7.24 -8.49 20.65
N THR A 195 -6.96 -7.58 21.59
CA THR A 195 -5.86 -7.70 22.57
C THR A 195 -6.06 -8.86 23.56
N GLU A 196 -7.29 -9.30 23.81
CA GLU A 196 -7.57 -10.37 24.79
C GLU A 196 -7.57 -11.79 24.18
N LYS A 197 -7.66 -11.94 22.86
CA LYS A 197 -7.74 -13.28 22.23
C LYS A 197 -6.39 -14.00 22.06
N ASN A 198 -5.27 -13.31 22.24
CA ASN A 198 -3.93 -13.92 22.18
C ASN A 198 -3.30 -14.17 23.56
N GLY A 199 -4.04 -13.94 24.65
CA GLY A 199 -3.59 -14.22 26.01
C GLY A 199 -4.56 -15.11 26.77
N SER A 200 -4.17 -16.38 26.97
CA SER A 200 -4.68 -17.28 28.01
C SER A 200 -6.12 -17.80 27.88
N LYS A 201 -6.20 -19.10 27.59
CA LYS A 201 -7.37 -19.96 27.75
C LYS A 201 -7.66 -20.15 29.25
N SER A 202 -8.66 -19.46 29.80
CA SER A 202 -9.28 -19.84 31.07
C SER A 202 -10.80 -19.93 30.93
N LYS A 203 -11.32 -20.93 31.63
CA LYS A 203 -12.66 -21.52 31.58
C LYS A 203 -13.56 -20.86 32.62
N GLU A 204 -14.89 -20.95 32.42
CA GLU A 204 -15.99 -20.70 33.39
C GLU A 204 -16.31 -19.21 33.69
N THR A 205 -17.54 -18.71 33.89
CA THR A 205 -18.93 -19.23 34.03
C THR A 205 -19.92 -18.06 33.80
N ASN A 206 -21.20 -18.37 33.61
CA ASN A 206 -22.33 -17.43 33.44
C ASN A 206 -22.44 -16.35 34.54
N GLY A 207 -22.63 -15.10 34.14
CA GLY A 207 -23.03 -14.00 35.02
C GLY A 207 -23.52 -12.78 34.24
N THR A 208 -24.82 -12.51 34.31
CA THR A 208 -25.51 -11.33 33.78
C THR A 208 -24.95 -10.05 34.40
N ALA A 209 -24.30 -9.20 33.61
CA ALA A 209 -23.96 -7.83 34.00
C ALA A 209 -24.45 -6.87 32.92
N LYS A 210 -25.48 -6.09 33.29
CA LYS A 210 -26.05 -5.02 32.48
C LYS A 210 -24.99 -3.95 32.22
N GLU A 211 -24.88 -3.63 30.94
CA GLU A 211 -24.32 -2.46 30.27
C GLU A 211 -24.10 -1.23 31.17
N ALA A 212 -22.83 -0.97 31.50
CA ALA A 212 -22.31 0.38 31.73
C ALA A 212 -21.52 0.78 30.48
N PHE A 213 -22.22 1.27 29.46
CA PHE A 213 -21.61 1.74 28.21
C PHE A 213 -21.01 3.13 28.46
N GLU A 214 -19.82 3.18 29.05
CA GLU A 214 -19.05 4.43 29.10
C GLU A 214 -18.83 4.92 27.66
N LYS A 215 -19.38 6.10 27.35
CA LYS A 215 -19.20 6.79 26.06
C LYS A 215 -17.74 7.25 25.94
N THR A 216 -16.80 6.35 25.73
CA THR A 216 -15.44 6.70 25.31
C THR A 216 -15.53 7.29 23.91
N GLU A 217 -15.30 8.59 23.77
CA GLU A 217 -15.19 9.21 22.44
C GLU A 217 -13.85 8.81 21.80
N TYR A 218 -13.90 8.53 20.50
CA TYR A 218 -12.76 8.07 19.71
C TYR A 218 -12.35 9.23 18.81
N PHE A 219 -11.08 9.65 18.82
CA PHE A 219 -10.60 10.77 18.01
C PHE A 219 -9.60 10.30 16.97
N CYS A 220 -9.59 10.94 15.81
CA CYS A 220 -8.60 10.69 14.77
C CYS A 220 -7.28 11.37 15.11
N GLU A 221 -6.19 10.62 15.05
CA GLU A 221 -4.83 11.10 15.38
C GLU A 221 -4.35 12.26 14.49
N MET A 222 -4.83 12.35 13.24
CA MET A 222 -4.35 13.36 12.29
C MET A 222 -5.15 14.65 12.28
N CYS A 223 -6.49 14.59 12.33
CA CYS A 223 -7.35 15.77 12.25
C CYS A 223 -7.94 16.18 13.61
N GLN A 224 -7.76 15.34 14.64
CA GLN A 224 -8.28 15.53 16.00
C GLN A 224 -9.81 15.63 16.07
N GLN A 225 -10.51 15.26 14.99
CA GLN A 225 -11.97 15.21 14.95
C GLN A 225 -12.47 13.84 15.42
N PRO A 226 -13.69 13.78 16.00
CA PRO A 226 -14.27 12.52 16.46
C PRO A 226 -14.49 11.53 15.32
N LEU A 227 -14.34 10.25 15.65
CA LEU A 227 -14.67 9.09 14.83
C LEU A 227 -16.07 8.59 15.21
N SER A 228 -16.91 8.38 14.19
CA SER A 228 -18.20 7.72 14.40
C SER A 228 -17.96 6.24 14.77
N ARG A 229 -18.68 5.77 15.79
CA ARG A 229 -18.62 4.37 16.24
C ARG A 229 -19.12 3.38 15.20
N ASP A 230 -19.95 3.85 14.28
CA ASP A 230 -20.55 3.04 13.21
C ASP A 230 -19.84 3.22 11.85
N ALA A 231 -18.78 4.02 11.82
CA ALA A 231 -17.97 4.23 10.62
C ALA A 231 -16.61 3.49 10.73
N PRO A 232 -16.09 2.96 9.62
CA PRO A 232 -14.76 2.37 9.58
C PRO A 232 -13.67 3.35 10.03
N ALA A 233 -12.77 2.87 10.88
CA ALA A 233 -11.52 3.53 11.27
C ALA A 233 -10.33 2.65 10.85
N VAL A 234 -9.19 3.29 10.61
CA VAL A 234 -7.92 2.64 10.29
C VAL A 234 -7.07 2.57 11.55
N TYR A 235 -6.43 1.43 11.79
CA TYR A 235 -5.53 1.16 12.91
C TYR A 235 -4.15 0.76 12.39
N ALA A 236 -3.11 1.29 13.04
CA ALA A 236 -1.72 0.98 12.72
C ALA A 236 -1.08 0.31 13.95
N GLU A 237 -0.88 -1.00 13.90
CA GLU A 237 -0.27 -1.80 14.98
C GLU A 237 0.99 -1.15 15.56
N ARG A 238 1.91 -0.66 14.70
CA ARG A 238 3.18 -0.05 15.14
C ARG A 238 3.02 1.29 15.84
N ALA A 239 1.91 1.98 15.62
CA ALA A 239 1.58 3.21 16.31
C ALA A 239 0.92 2.96 17.69
N GLY A 240 0.58 1.70 17.97
CA GLY A 240 -0.27 1.30 19.09
C GLY A 240 -1.75 1.32 18.72
N PHE A 241 -2.53 0.43 19.34
CA PHE A 241 -3.97 0.31 19.14
C PHE A 241 -4.79 1.42 19.84
N ASP A 242 -4.12 2.31 20.57
CA ASP A 242 -4.66 3.56 21.11
C ASP A 242 -4.85 4.63 20.01
N LYS A 243 -4.18 4.49 18.87
CA LYS A 243 -4.25 5.44 17.76
C LYS A 243 -5.07 4.90 16.60
N GLN A 244 -5.76 5.81 15.95
CA GLN A 244 -6.76 5.51 14.93
C GLN A 244 -6.96 6.70 14.00
N TRP A 245 -7.32 6.41 12.76
CA TRP A 245 -7.44 7.40 11.70
C TRP A 245 -8.75 7.24 10.96
N HIS A 246 -9.33 8.36 10.49
CA HIS A 246 -10.28 8.26 9.39
C HIS A 246 -9.56 7.66 8.16
N PRO A 247 -10.24 6.90 7.29
CA PRO A 247 -9.64 6.40 6.05
C PRO A 247 -8.93 7.48 5.21
N ALA A 248 -9.53 8.67 5.08
CA ALA A 248 -8.96 9.80 4.35
C ALA A 248 -7.76 10.47 5.08
N CYS A 249 -7.64 10.26 6.39
CA CYS A 249 -6.58 10.83 7.22
C CYS A 249 -5.38 9.89 7.38
N PHE A 250 -5.45 8.65 6.89
CA PHE A 250 -4.35 7.71 6.91
C PHE A 250 -3.39 7.96 5.74
N MET A 251 -2.54 8.98 5.91
CA MET A 251 -1.76 9.62 4.85
C MET A 251 -0.29 9.77 5.22
N CYS A 252 0.58 9.80 4.22
CA CYS A 252 2.00 10.07 4.44
C CYS A 252 2.21 11.51 4.94
N CYS A 253 3.02 11.70 5.99
CA CYS A 253 3.32 13.02 6.55
C CYS A 253 4.07 13.94 5.57
N GLN A 254 4.85 13.39 4.63
CA GLN A 254 5.64 14.16 3.67
C GLN A 254 4.83 14.60 2.43
N CYS A 255 4.26 13.65 1.67
CA CYS A 255 3.51 14.01 0.45
C CYS A 255 2.03 14.23 0.66
N ARG A 256 1.49 13.96 1.86
CA ARG A 256 0.07 14.13 2.18
C ARG A 256 -0.86 13.31 1.27
N GLU A 257 -0.34 12.24 0.67
CA GLU A 257 -1.11 11.28 -0.12
C GLU A 257 -1.63 10.14 0.79
N PRO A 258 -2.85 9.62 0.56
CA PRO A 258 -3.35 8.43 1.25
C PRO A 258 -2.41 7.24 1.06
N LEU A 259 -2.15 6.49 2.13
CA LEU A 259 -1.22 5.36 2.11
C LEU A 259 -1.84 4.19 1.36
N VAL A 260 -1.23 3.87 0.21
CA VAL A 260 -1.80 2.94 -0.75
C VAL A 260 -1.80 1.51 -0.22
N ASN A 261 -2.92 0.82 -0.42
CA ASN A 261 -3.20 -0.51 0.14
C ASN A 261 -3.01 -0.61 1.67
N LEU A 262 -3.09 0.51 2.40
CA LEU A 262 -2.82 0.58 3.83
C LEU A 262 -1.39 0.13 4.23
N ILE A 263 -0.47 0.08 3.27
CA ILE A 263 0.94 -0.21 3.56
C ILE A 263 1.59 1.10 4.02
N TYR A 264 2.22 1.06 5.19
CA TYR A 264 2.79 2.24 5.83
C TYR A 264 4.15 1.93 6.46
N PHE A 265 4.87 2.99 6.77
CA PHE A 265 6.13 2.94 7.50
C PHE A 265 6.01 3.85 8.71
N TRP A 266 6.21 3.31 9.90
CA TRP A 266 6.11 4.05 11.15
C TRP A 266 7.48 4.53 11.61
N ARG A 267 7.62 5.84 11.82
CA ARG A 267 8.85 6.44 12.36
C ARG A 267 8.53 7.77 13.02
N ASN A 268 9.12 8.03 14.17
CA ASN A 268 9.00 9.30 14.91
C ASN A 268 7.54 9.74 15.09
N ASN A 269 6.71 8.82 15.57
CA ASN A 269 5.26 9.00 15.77
C ASN A 269 4.50 9.51 14.53
N SER A 270 4.99 9.17 13.33
CA SER A 270 4.44 9.66 12.06
C SER A 270 4.30 8.54 11.04
N LEU A 271 3.28 8.67 10.18
CA LEU A 271 3.00 7.78 9.07
C LEU A 271 3.80 8.19 7.83
N TRP A 272 4.54 7.26 7.23
CA TRP A 272 5.32 7.48 6.01
C TRP A 272 4.89 6.49 4.92
N CYS A 273 4.97 6.91 3.66
CA CYS A 273 4.99 5.96 2.55
C CYS A 273 6.41 5.40 2.40
N GLY A 274 6.57 4.24 1.74
CA GLY A 274 7.87 3.59 1.59
C GLY A 274 8.92 4.50 0.97
N ARG A 275 8.59 5.21 -0.12
CA ARG A 275 9.49 6.15 -0.79
C ARG A 275 10.06 7.20 0.15
N HIS A 276 9.20 7.92 0.89
CA HIS A 276 9.64 9.00 1.78
C HIS A 276 10.30 8.48 3.06
N TYR A 277 9.88 7.33 3.57
CA TYR A 277 10.60 6.67 4.67
C TYR A 277 12.04 6.37 4.22
N CYS A 278 12.20 5.72 3.07
CA CYS A 278 13.51 5.40 2.50
C CYS A 278 14.35 6.67 2.29
N GLU A 279 13.80 7.70 1.62
CA GLU A 279 14.50 8.98 1.39
C GLU A 279 14.93 9.71 2.65
N SER A 280 14.25 9.45 3.76
CA SER A 280 14.56 10.04 5.05
C SER A 280 15.63 9.29 5.84
N GLU A 281 16.10 8.15 5.32
CA GLU A 281 17.17 7.31 5.88
C GLU A 281 18.40 7.27 4.97
N ARG A 282 18.24 7.32 3.64
CA ARG A 282 19.35 7.47 2.68
C ARG A 282 19.02 8.45 1.56
N PRO A 283 20.02 9.12 0.97
CA PRO A 283 19.80 9.97 -0.18
C PRO A 283 19.38 9.18 -1.42
N ARG A 284 18.69 9.87 -2.32
CA ARG A 284 18.27 9.35 -3.62
C ARG A 284 18.96 10.10 -4.75
N CYS A 285 19.37 9.37 -5.79
CA CYS A 285 19.94 9.97 -6.97
C CYS A 285 18.88 10.79 -7.75
N ALA A 286 19.13 12.08 -7.98
CA ALA A 286 18.22 12.96 -8.72
C ALA A 286 18.00 12.54 -10.20
N GLY A 287 18.91 11.74 -10.75
CA GLY A 287 18.80 11.20 -12.10
C GLY A 287 17.96 9.93 -12.15
N CYS A 288 18.48 8.85 -11.55
CA CYS A 288 17.87 7.53 -11.64
C CYS A 288 16.81 7.27 -10.57
N ASP A 289 16.60 8.17 -9.62
CA ASP A 289 15.60 8.02 -8.55
C ASP A 289 15.79 6.72 -7.75
N GLN A 290 17.01 6.17 -7.67
CA GLN A 290 17.36 5.02 -6.83
C GLN A 290 18.06 5.51 -5.55
N MET A 291 17.87 4.75 -4.47
CA MET A 291 18.56 4.95 -3.20
C MET A 291 20.07 4.74 -3.38
N ILE A 292 20.87 5.59 -2.73
CA ILE A 292 22.33 5.52 -2.78
C ILE A 292 22.83 4.76 -1.55
N PHE A 293 23.61 3.70 -1.78
CA PHE A 293 24.20 2.83 -0.74
C PHE A 293 25.73 2.91 -0.66
N SER A 294 26.34 3.79 -1.45
CA SER A 294 27.78 4.02 -1.43
C SER A 294 28.25 4.63 -0.10
N GLU A 295 29.39 4.15 0.41
CA GLU A 295 30.01 4.58 1.68
C GLU A 295 30.28 6.10 1.72
N ASP A 296 30.56 6.72 0.57
CA ASP A 296 30.85 8.16 0.44
C ASP A 296 29.66 9.06 0.84
N TYR A 297 28.46 8.51 0.90
CA TYR A 297 27.22 9.22 1.25
C TYR A 297 26.69 8.84 2.64
N GLU A 298 27.41 8.02 3.41
CA GLU A 298 27.04 7.65 4.78
C GLU A 298 27.53 8.66 5.83
N GLN A 299 28.22 9.73 5.41
CA GLN A 299 28.83 10.75 6.29
C GLN A 299 28.19 12.13 6.09
N THR A 300 27.03 12.36 6.72
CA THR A 300 26.59 13.69 7.16
C THR A 300 25.72 13.56 8.39
#